data_AF-A0A7W0WQE6-F1
#
_entry.id   AF-A0A7W0WQE6-F1
#
_cell.length_a   1.000
_cell.length_b   1.000
_cell.length_c   1.000
_cell.angle_alpha   90.00
_cell.angle_beta   90.00
_cell.angle_gamma   90.00
#
_symmetry.space_group_name_H-M   'P 1'
#
loop_
_entity.id
_entity.type
_entity.pdbx_description
1 polymer ?
#
loop_
_entity_poly.entity_id
_entity_poly.type
_entity_poly.pdbx_seq_one_letter_code
_entity_poly.pdbx_strand_id
1 'polypeptide(L)'
;MTAPPRSAWLVLRILVGLPFVGSGIFNTINWDASNQFNAILLGESAAPVLTILGILQIVGGLSIIFGYQMKWGALLLLAFLLPATLRHFLAARELVSDDALTVIAKRGQLSCVEKNTGLIGVMLFFLIAEWTQRRVPKSTLGTS
;
A
#
# COMPACT_ATOMS: atom_id res chain seq x y z
N MET A 1 13.30 -11.95 24.94
CA MET A 1 13.00 -10.72 24.16
C MET A 1 11.74 -10.09 24.75
N THR A 2 11.83 -8.85 25.26
CA THR A 2 10.66 -8.11 25.77
C THR A 2 9.83 -7.59 24.59
N ALA A 3 8.52 -7.52 24.74
CA ALA A 3 7.66 -6.95 23.70
C ALA A 3 8.06 -5.49 23.42
N PRO A 4 8.04 -5.04 22.14
CA PRO A 4 8.35 -3.66 21.81
C PRO A 4 7.36 -2.69 22.46
N PRO A 5 7.80 -1.47 22.82
CA PRO A 5 6.96 -0.50 23.50
C PRO A 5 5.79 -0.05 22.61
N ARG A 6 4.67 0.33 23.24
CA ARG A 6 3.45 0.77 22.53
C ARG A 6 3.69 1.91 21.54
N SER A 7 4.64 2.80 21.86
CA SER A 7 5.05 3.90 20.98
C SER A 7 5.68 3.41 19.68
N ALA A 8 6.48 2.35 19.71
CA ALA A 8 7.11 1.79 18.49
C ALA A 8 6.06 1.27 17.50
N TRP A 9 5.01 0.62 18.02
CA TRP A 9 3.87 0.17 17.22
C TRP A 9 3.05 1.32 16.62
N LEU A 10 2.92 2.42 17.34
CA LEU A 10 2.25 3.62 16.81
C LEU A 10 3.09 4.25 15.69
N VAL A 11 4.39 4.41 15.91
CA VAL A 11 5.32 4.96 14.91
C VAL A 11 5.30 4.13 13.62
N LEU A 12 5.37 2.80 13.72
CA LEU A 12 5.28 1.92 12.56
C LEU A 12 3.99 2.16 11.76
N ARG A 13 2.84 2.20 12.43
CA ARG A 13 1.54 2.42 11.79
C ARG A 13 1.45 3.78 11.09
N ILE A 14 2.00 4.83 11.70
CA ILE A 14 2.05 6.17 11.10
C ILE A 14 2.96 6.18 9.87
N LEU A 15 4.20 5.69 10.00
CA LEU A 15 5.17 5.67 8.91
C LEU A 15 4.69 4.87 7.70
N VAL A 16 3.94 3.80 7.95
CA VAL A 16 3.41 2.93 6.90
C VAL A 16 2.10 3.48 6.32
N GLY A 17 1.18 3.94 7.15
CA GLY A 17 -0.15 4.35 6.70
C GLY A 17 -0.18 5.75 6.07
N LEU A 18 0.64 6.69 6.55
CA LEU A 18 0.62 8.08 6.07
C LEU A 18 0.94 8.23 4.57
N PRO A 19 1.92 7.50 3.98
CA PRO A 19 2.16 7.54 2.54
C PRO A 19 0.93 7.15 1.70
N PHE A 20 0.12 6.20 2.16
CA PHE A 20 -1.10 5.80 1.45
C PHE A 20 -2.20 6.86 1.54
N VAL A 21 -2.33 7.54 2.69
CA VAL A 21 -3.26 8.66 2.81
C VAL A 21 -2.86 9.80 1.87
N GLY A 22 -1.58 10.19 1.88
CA GLY A 22 -1.05 11.21 0.98
C GLY A 22 -1.21 10.85 -0.49
N SER A 23 -0.84 9.63 -0.86
CA SER A 23 -1.01 9.11 -2.23
C SER A 23 -2.48 9.04 -2.64
N GLY A 24 -3.36 8.60 -1.74
CA GLY A 24 -4.78 8.49 -2.02
C GLY A 24 -5.41 9.85 -2.28
N ILE A 25 -5.10 10.85 -1.46
CA ILE A 25 -5.52 12.24 -1.69
C ILE A 25 -5.01 12.72 -3.05
N PHE A 26 -3.71 12.55 -3.32
CA PHE A 26 -3.13 12.94 -4.60
C PHE A 26 -3.83 12.28 -5.79
N ASN A 27 -4.09 10.98 -5.73
CA ASN A 27 -4.75 10.22 -6.80
C ASN A 27 -6.22 10.63 -6.98
N THR A 28 -6.91 10.99 -5.89
CA THR A 28 -8.30 11.50 -5.98
C THR A 28 -8.39 12.91 -6.58
N ILE A 29 -7.35 13.74 -6.39
CA ILE A 29 -7.30 15.10 -6.95
C ILE A 29 -6.78 15.08 -8.40
N ASN A 30 -5.76 14.28 -8.71
CA ASN A 30 -5.11 14.20 -10.01
C ASN A 30 -5.71 13.07 -10.86
N TRP A 31 -7.01 13.19 -11.09
CA TRP A 31 -7.86 12.20 -11.73
C TRP A 31 -7.35 11.78 -13.11
N ASP A 32 -7.13 12.76 -14.01
CA ASP A 32 -6.79 12.48 -15.40
C ASP A 32 -5.48 11.72 -15.55
N ALA A 33 -4.47 12.10 -14.76
CA ALA A 33 -3.17 11.45 -14.74
C ALA A 33 -3.24 10.01 -14.17
N SER A 34 -4.16 9.77 -13.23
CA SER A 34 -4.38 8.44 -12.64
C SER A 34 -5.18 7.54 -13.59
N ASN A 35 -6.14 8.10 -14.33
CA ASN A 35 -7.08 7.36 -15.17
C ASN A 35 -6.48 6.79 -16.44
N GLN A 36 -5.58 7.54 -17.09
CA GLN A 36 -4.89 7.07 -18.30
C GLN A 36 -4.17 5.73 -18.07
N PHE A 37 -3.76 5.47 -16.83
CA PHE A 37 -3.03 4.28 -16.45
C PHE A 37 -3.92 3.03 -16.30
N ASN A 38 -5.07 3.15 -15.64
CA ASN A 38 -5.97 2.01 -15.45
C ASN A 38 -6.75 1.64 -16.72
N ALA A 39 -6.91 2.59 -17.65
CA ALA A 39 -7.42 2.29 -18.98
C ALA A 39 -6.56 1.26 -19.72
N ILE A 40 -5.24 1.23 -19.47
CA ILE A 40 -4.30 0.27 -20.07
C ILE A 40 -4.43 -1.13 -19.46
N LEU A 41 -4.72 -1.24 -18.16
CA LEU A 41 -4.80 -2.52 -17.43
C LEU A 41 -6.21 -3.12 -17.36
N LEU A 42 -7.25 -2.28 -17.30
CA LEU A 42 -8.64 -2.66 -17.05
C LEU A 42 -9.59 -2.23 -18.17
N GLY A 43 -9.11 -1.51 -19.19
CA GLY A 43 -9.91 -0.95 -20.29
C GLY A 43 -10.53 0.42 -19.95
N GLU A 44 -10.88 1.21 -20.98
CA GLU A 44 -11.42 2.58 -20.83
C GLU A 44 -12.72 2.65 -20.00
N SER A 45 -13.50 1.56 -19.97
CA SER A 45 -14.72 1.45 -19.16
C SER A 45 -14.48 1.36 -17.65
N ALA A 46 -13.23 1.16 -17.21
CA ALA A 46 -12.87 1.03 -15.80
C ALA A 46 -12.61 2.37 -15.08
N ALA A 47 -12.86 3.52 -15.73
CA ALA A 47 -12.65 4.85 -15.16
C ALA A 47 -13.28 5.08 -13.75
N PRO A 48 -14.45 4.53 -13.37
CA PRO A 48 -15.01 4.69 -12.02
C PRO A 48 -14.22 3.96 -10.92
N VAL A 49 -13.42 2.95 -11.28
CA VAL A 49 -12.60 2.17 -10.34
C VAL A 49 -11.52 3.04 -9.69
N LEU A 50 -11.20 4.20 -10.27
CA LEU A 50 -10.14 5.10 -9.80
C LEU A 50 -10.50 5.91 -8.57
N THR A 51 -11.73 6.41 -8.44
CA THR A 51 -12.17 7.08 -7.20
C THR A 51 -12.16 6.06 -6.08
N ILE A 52 -12.60 4.84 -6.41
CA ILE A 52 -12.65 3.74 -5.49
C ILE A 52 -11.23 3.43 -5.01
N LEU A 53 -10.24 3.28 -5.90
CA LEU A 53 -8.86 2.98 -5.50
C LEU A 53 -8.21 4.09 -4.65
N GLY A 54 -8.40 5.36 -5.00
CA GLY A 54 -7.89 6.48 -4.19
C GLY A 54 -8.55 6.55 -2.80
N ILE A 55 -9.88 6.35 -2.74
CA ILE A 55 -10.63 6.27 -1.48
C ILE A 55 -10.17 5.05 -0.67
N LEU A 56 -9.97 3.90 -1.30
CA LEU A 56 -9.51 2.68 -0.63
C LEU A 56 -8.10 2.86 -0.04
N GLN A 57 -7.20 3.60 -0.71
CA GLN A 57 -5.91 3.97 -0.14
C GLN A 57 -6.05 4.85 1.11
N ILE A 58 -6.94 5.85 1.07
CA ILE A 58 -7.18 6.74 2.22
C ILE A 58 -7.77 5.94 3.38
N VAL A 59 -8.83 5.17 3.12
CA VAL A 59 -9.52 4.36 4.14
C VAL A 59 -8.57 3.30 4.71
N GLY A 60 -7.80 2.60 3.85
CA GLY A 60 -6.80 1.63 4.26
C GLY A 60 -5.67 2.26 5.09
N GLY A 61 -5.14 3.40 4.65
CA GLY A 61 -4.10 4.13 5.35
C GLY A 61 -4.54 4.61 6.74
N LEU A 62 -5.73 5.21 6.85
CA LEU A 62 -6.30 5.64 8.13
C LEU A 62 -6.61 4.44 9.06
N SER A 63 -7.13 3.34 8.50
CA SER A 63 -7.36 2.09 9.24
C SER A 63 -6.06 1.58 9.89
N ILE A 64 -4.94 1.59 9.17
CA ILE A 64 -3.63 1.24 9.70
C ILE A 64 -3.17 2.25 10.76
N ILE A 65 -3.23 3.56 10.50
CA ILE A 65 -2.77 4.61 11.43
C ILE A 65 -3.47 4.48 12.79
N PHE A 66 -4.81 4.40 12.78
CA PHE A 66 -5.59 4.31 14.01
C PHE A 66 -5.60 2.90 14.63
N GLY A 67 -5.14 1.89 13.90
CA GLY A 67 -5.24 0.49 14.31
C GLY A 67 -6.68 -0.03 14.31
N TYR A 68 -7.58 0.61 13.58
CA TYR A 68 -8.99 0.23 13.50
C TYR A 68 -9.19 -0.74 12.34
N GLN A 69 -9.68 -1.96 12.61
CA GLN A 69 -9.91 -2.99 11.59
C GLN A 69 -8.67 -3.26 10.71
N MET A 70 -7.48 -3.36 11.33
CA MET A 70 -6.19 -3.43 10.61
C MET A 70 -6.12 -4.51 9.55
N LYS A 71 -6.78 -5.66 9.77
CA LYS A 71 -6.89 -6.72 8.75
C LYS A 71 -7.49 -6.19 7.44
N TRP A 72 -8.60 -5.46 7.52
CA TRP A 72 -9.27 -4.92 6.35
C TRP A 72 -8.47 -3.77 5.74
N GLY A 73 -7.89 -2.89 6.56
CA GLY A 73 -6.98 -1.85 6.07
C GLY A 73 -5.82 -2.43 5.26
N ALA A 74 -5.15 -3.46 5.79
CA ALA A 74 -4.05 -4.13 5.09
C ALA A 74 -4.49 -4.80 3.78
N LEU A 75 -5.69 -5.41 3.73
CA LEU A 75 -6.22 -5.99 2.50
C LEU A 75 -6.53 -4.93 1.44
N LEU A 76 -7.10 -3.78 1.83
CA LEU A 76 -7.35 -2.67 0.92
C LEU A 76 -6.04 -2.12 0.33
N LEU A 77 -5.03 -1.95 1.17
CA LEU A 77 -3.72 -1.48 0.72
C LEU A 77 -3.00 -2.52 -0.16
N LEU A 78 -3.13 -3.81 0.10
CA LEU A 78 -2.63 -4.88 -0.79
C LEU A 78 -3.30 -4.86 -2.16
N ALA A 79 -4.63 -4.69 -2.18
CA ALA A 79 -5.38 -4.61 -3.43
C ALA A 79 -4.93 -3.43 -4.30
N PHE A 80 -4.46 -2.33 -3.69
CA PHE A 80 -3.82 -1.23 -4.39
C PHE A 80 -2.36 -1.53 -4.78
N LEU A 81 -1.55 -2.04 -3.85
CA LEU A 81 -0.12 -2.23 -4.03
C LEU A 81 0.21 -3.22 -5.13
N LEU A 82 -0.55 -4.31 -5.27
CA LEU A 82 -0.24 -5.37 -6.25
C LEU A 82 -0.31 -4.85 -7.70
N PRO A 83 -1.41 -4.23 -8.17
CA PRO A 83 -1.46 -3.60 -9.49
C PRO A 83 -0.43 -2.46 -9.65
N ALA A 84 -0.26 -1.62 -8.62
CA ALA A 84 0.70 -0.52 -8.66
C ALA A 84 2.15 -0.99 -8.76
N THR A 85 2.50 -2.12 -8.16
CA THR A 85 3.84 -2.72 -8.30
C THR A 85 4.04 -3.26 -9.71
N LEU A 86 3.05 -3.97 -10.23
CA LEU A 86 3.09 -4.53 -11.59
C LEU A 86 3.24 -3.43 -12.64
N ARG A 87 2.54 -2.29 -12.48
CA ARG A 87 2.72 -1.06 -13.27
C ARG A 87 4.19 -0.68 -13.42
N HIS A 88 4.83 -0.43 -12.29
CA HIS A 88 6.18 0.11 -12.26
C HIS A 88 7.17 -0.90 -12.82
N PHE A 89 6.92 -2.19 -12.60
CA PHE A 89 7.71 -3.26 -13.19
C PHE A 89 7.58 -3.31 -14.72
N LEU A 90 6.36 -3.27 -15.26
CA LEU A 90 6.13 -3.28 -16.71
C LEU A 90 6.68 -2.01 -17.38
N ALA A 91 6.44 -0.84 -16.80
CA ALA A 91 6.99 0.43 -17.29
C ALA A 91 8.52 0.43 -17.29
N ALA A 92 9.17 -0.15 -16.27
CA ALA A 92 10.62 -0.29 -16.24
C ALA A 92 11.15 -1.23 -17.34
N ARG A 93 10.37 -2.21 -17.78
CA ARG A 93 10.75 -3.15 -18.85
C ARG A 93 10.66 -2.53 -20.23
N GLU A 94 9.73 -1.61 -20.47
CA GLU A 94 9.57 -0.92 -21.75
C GLU A 94 10.66 0.14 -21.99
N LEU A 95 11.26 0.64 -20.91
CA LEU A 95 12.40 1.56 -20.95
C LEU A 95 13.71 0.80 -21.25
N VAL A 96 14.00 0.58 -22.54
CA VAL A 96 15.12 -0.27 -23.02
C VAL A 96 16.31 0.52 -23.62
N SER A 97 16.22 1.84 -23.78
CA SER A 97 17.33 2.61 -24.37
C SER A 97 18.44 2.99 -23.37
N ASP A 98 19.65 3.18 -23.90
CA ASP A 98 20.88 3.51 -23.16
C ASP A 98 21.11 5.03 -23.00
N ASP A 99 20.15 5.86 -23.40
CA ASP A 99 20.25 7.30 -23.18
C ASP A 99 20.09 7.65 -21.68
N ALA A 100 20.79 8.70 -21.25
CA ALA A 100 20.87 9.07 -19.83
C ALA A 100 19.48 9.34 -19.21
N LEU A 101 18.53 9.89 -19.98
CA LEU A 101 17.19 10.19 -19.51
C LEU A 101 16.39 8.91 -19.24
N THR A 102 16.45 7.94 -20.15
CA THR A 102 15.76 6.65 -20.01
C THR A 102 16.33 5.83 -18.85
N VAL A 103 17.65 5.85 -18.63
CA VAL A 103 18.27 5.19 -17.48
C VAL A 103 17.74 5.76 -16.16
N ILE A 104 17.62 7.10 -16.05
CA ILE A 104 17.07 7.75 -14.85
C ILE A 104 15.60 7.40 -14.67
N ALA A 105 14.79 7.47 -15.74
CA ALA A 105 13.37 7.11 -15.69
C ALA A 105 13.16 5.66 -15.24
N LYS A 106 13.95 4.72 -15.79
CA LYS A 106 13.90 3.30 -15.44
C LYS A 106 14.24 3.05 -13.98
N ARG A 107 15.29 3.70 -13.45
CA ARG A 107 15.63 3.64 -12.02
C ARG A 107 14.53 4.20 -11.13
N GLY A 108 13.86 5.25 -11.57
CA GLY A 108 12.68 5.80 -10.88
C GLY A 108 11.56 4.76 -10.76
N GLN A 109 11.24 4.05 -11.85
CA GLN A 109 10.24 2.98 -11.84
C GLN A 109 10.66 1.82 -10.92
N LEU A 110 11.91 1.36 -11.01
CA LEU A 110 12.42 0.27 -10.17
C LEU A 110 12.41 0.64 -8.67
N SER A 111 12.73 1.90 -8.32
CA SER A 111 12.62 2.36 -6.93
C SER A 111 11.17 2.28 -6.40
N CYS A 112 10.19 2.56 -7.25
CA CYS A 112 8.78 2.39 -6.87
C CYS A 112 8.42 0.91 -6.68
N VAL A 113 8.93 0.00 -7.51
CA VAL A 113 8.75 -1.45 -7.32
C VAL A 113 9.32 -1.87 -5.96
N GLU A 114 10.57 -1.50 -5.65
CA GLU A 114 11.23 -1.85 -4.39
C GLU A 114 10.46 -1.34 -3.17
N LYS A 115 10.04 -0.06 -3.20
CA LYS A 115 9.22 0.54 -2.13
C LYS A 115 7.92 -0.23 -1.94
N ASN A 116 7.21 -0.53 -3.03
CA ASN A 116 5.93 -1.22 -2.95
C ASN A 116 6.11 -2.68 -2.49
N THR A 117 7.15 -3.39 -2.92
CA THR A 117 7.47 -4.74 -2.44
C THR A 117 7.72 -4.76 -0.93
N GLY A 118 8.46 -3.78 -0.41
CA GLY A 118 8.65 -3.62 1.04
C GLY A 118 7.30 -3.41 1.76
N LEU A 119 6.46 -2.53 1.24
CA LEU A 119 5.14 -2.23 1.82
C LEU A 119 4.18 -3.42 1.76
N ILE A 120 4.21 -4.24 0.70
CA ILE A 120 3.48 -5.51 0.61
C ILE A 120 3.90 -6.42 1.77
N GLY A 121 5.20 -6.56 2.03
CA GLY A 121 5.72 -7.32 3.16
C GLY A 121 5.16 -6.83 4.50
N VAL A 122 5.06 -5.51 4.70
CA VAL A 122 4.47 -4.92 5.90
C VAL A 122 2.97 -5.22 6.01
N MET A 123 2.22 -5.19 4.90
CA MET A 123 0.79 -5.54 4.93
C MET A 123 0.58 -7.00 5.31
N LEU A 124 1.39 -7.91 4.75
CA LEU A 124 1.37 -9.33 5.11
C LEU A 124 1.71 -9.53 6.59
N PHE A 125 2.69 -8.80 7.10
CA PHE A 125 3.02 -8.81 8.54
C PHE A 125 1.82 -8.39 9.40
N PHE A 126 1.11 -7.31 9.05
CA PHE A 126 -0.10 -6.91 9.79
C PHE A 126 -1.20 -7.97 9.74
N LEU A 127 -1.40 -8.63 8.59
CA LEU A 127 -2.38 -9.72 8.47
C LEU A 127 -2.03 -10.92 9.35
N ILE A 128 -0.76 -11.31 9.38
CA ILE A 128 -0.27 -12.40 10.23
C ILE A 128 -0.43 -12.03 11.69
N ALA A 129 -0.01 -10.84 12.10
CA ALA A 129 -0.10 -10.37 13.48
C ALA A 129 -1.55 -10.36 14.00
N GLU A 130 -2.50 -9.85 13.21
CA GLU A 130 -3.94 -9.88 13.52
C GLU A 130 -4.47 -11.31 13.66
N TRP A 131 -4.07 -12.20 12.75
CA TRP A 131 -4.50 -13.60 12.80
C TRP A 131 -3.98 -14.32 14.05
N THR A 132 -2.73 -14.06 14.45
CA THR A 132 -2.15 -14.61 15.68
C THR A 132 -2.89 -14.11 16.92
N GLN A 133 -3.20 -12.81 17.00
CA GLN A 133 -3.92 -12.24 18.15
C GLN A 133 -5.33 -12.84 18.34
N ARG A 134 -6.04 -13.15 17.24
CA ARG A 134 -7.38 -13.77 17.31
C ARG A 134 -7.37 -15.20 17.81
N ARG A 135 -6.23 -15.90 17.73
CA ARG A 135 -6.09 -17.30 18.17
C ARG A 135 -5.71 -17.45 19.65
N VAL A 136 -5.27 -16.38 20.31
CA VAL A 136 -4.95 -16.42 21.75
C VAL A 136 -6.26 -16.29 22.54
N PRO A 137 -6.67 -17.29 23.33
CA PRO A 137 -7.88 -17.22 24.14
C PRO A 137 -7.76 -16.08 25.16
N LYS A 138 -8.78 -15.22 25.24
CA LYS A 138 -8.81 -14.10 26.21
C LYS A 138 -8.67 -14.57 27.67
N SER A 139 -8.98 -15.84 27.96
CA SER A 139 -8.82 -16.46 29.30
C SER A 139 -7.36 -16.68 29.73
N THR A 140 -6.40 -16.57 28.81
CA THR A 140 -4.95 -16.70 29.12
C THR A 140 -4.26 -15.35 29.35
N LEU A 141 -4.95 -14.25 29.05
CA LEU A 141 -4.54 -12.89 29.37
C LEU A 141 -5.16 -12.57 30.73
N GLY A 142 -4.49 -12.96 31.82
CA GLY A 142 -4.93 -12.67 33.18
C GLY A 142 -5.13 -11.17 33.39
N THR A 143 -6.35 -10.71 33.21
CA THR A 143 -6.86 -9.45 33.77
C THR A 143 -7.55 -9.82 35.07
N SER A 144 -6.77 -9.79 36.16
CA SER A 144 -7.25 -9.51 37.51
C SER A 144 -7.10 -8.01 37.75
#